data_AF-A0A972U7P3-F1
#
_entry.id   AF-A0A972U7P3-F1
#
_cell.length_a   1.000
_cell.length_b   1.000
_cell.length_c   1.000
_cell.angle_alpha   90.00
_cell.angle_beta   90.00
_cell.angle_gamma   90.00
#
_symmetry.space_group_name_H-M   'P 1'
#
loop_
_entity.id
_entity.type
_entity.pdbx_description
1 polymer ?
#
loop_
_entity_poly.entity_id
_entity_poly.type
_entity_poly.pdbx_seq_one_letter_code
_entity_poly.pdbx_strand_id
1 'polypeptide(L)'
;MKLDREKTMRHHYRQTSGRTSQHIALVFALALFLDAAHADAANLYWTTEAPSSGNWTNNANWIGVQPTAADTAYLGAPNVSQPARATNAIAEITELGAICNNLSLGSASGGEGTINMQSGSLQAVNYMFIASLAPGTFNQYGGTVTVHNLDIGRALVSPAAYNMVSGQLLIDELELGIFGHGFVSQSGGSVHVKDVFEIGAYSDVSSAGTYNLTGGSVVLSNGCSFVMGVDLKPVSVLNIGDTNGTGTIVEESGAGIALELGYSSTQERLLRGWGTIALTGNLQNSGRVEADGYGTDRDLDLSTFSGTTGLSDNTTDHGWFAQNHGRLLLPSFPVSSGNTYYWGEEAGPFLVNSLKMLFTAGSGILTGVLYAADHALVPPGIVSAGVWSLDGVSGSAGHLWVRYDDAALAAIGLDEEDLKLWQYNGTQWVELAATVDPGTKRIAGGPYSSLAGFIAVGREPRGTMITIQ
;
A
#
# COMPACT_ATOMS: atom_id res chain seq x y z
N MET A 1 -8.21 21.93 31.31
CA MET A 1 -8.99 20.74 30.92
C MET A 1 -8.89 20.54 29.41
N LYS A 2 -7.67 20.28 28.91
CA LYS A 2 -7.36 19.90 27.52
C LYS A 2 -5.90 19.43 27.37
N LEU A 3 -5.36 18.82 28.43
CA LEU A 3 -3.96 18.42 28.52
C LEU A 3 -3.83 17.21 29.44
N ASP A 4 -4.54 16.13 29.14
CA ASP A 4 -4.40 14.87 29.89
C ASP A 4 -4.87 13.60 29.15
N ARG A 5 -4.90 13.62 27.80
CA ARG A 5 -5.30 12.44 27.00
C ARG A 5 -4.19 11.82 26.15
N GLU A 6 -2.98 12.38 26.13
CA GLU A 6 -1.85 11.84 25.34
C GLU A 6 -0.90 10.92 26.13
N LYS A 7 -1.12 10.70 27.44
CA LYS A 7 -0.25 9.83 28.26
C LYS A 7 -0.74 8.40 28.47
N THR A 8 -1.92 8.03 27.94
CA THR A 8 -2.55 6.74 28.27
C THR A 8 -2.31 5.63 27.24
N MET A 9 -1.71 5.90 26.07
CA MET A 9 -1.51 4.87 25.03
C MET A 9 -0.09 4.25 24.94
N ARG A 10 0.86 4.60 25.83
CA ARG A 10 2.22 3.98 25.86
C ARG A 10 2.52 3.11 27.08
N HIS A 11 1.51 2.49 27.70
CA HIS A 11 1.73 1.66 28.89
C HIS A 11 0.98 0.31 28.92
N HIS A 12 0.69 -0.27 27.76
CA HIS A 12 0.01 -1.59 27.68
C HIS A 12 0.72 -2.69 26.87
N TYR A 13 2.03 -2.54 26.58
CA TYR A 13 2.79 -3.59 25.87
C TYR A 13 3.97 -4.17 26.67
N ARG A 14 3.82 -4.31 28.00
CA ARG A 14 4.75 -5.11 28.82
C ARG A 14 3.99 -5.81 29.94
N GLN A 15 3.42 -6.97 29.63
CA GLN A 15 3.24 -8.10 30.55
C GLN A 15 2.47 -9.21 29.85
N THR A 16 3.17 -10.28 29.44
CA THR A 16 2.73 -11.69 29.52
C THR A 16 3.73 -12.60 28.80
N SER A 17 4.63 -13.23 29.57
CA SER A 17 4.93 -14.67 29.42
C SER A 17 5.98 -15.06 30.48
N GLY A 18 5.52 -15.12 31.73
CA GLY A 18 6.25 -15.78 32.80
C GLY A 18 5.67 -17.16 33.04
N ARG A 19 6.56 -18.16 33.04
CA ARG A 19 6.47 -19.52 33.64
C ARG A 19 5.87 -20.65 32.80
N THR A 20 6.77 -21.56 32.41
CA THR A 20 6.74 -22.95 32.89
C THR A 20 8.16 -23.52 32.93
N SER A 21 8.65 -23.78 34.15
CA SER A 21 9.78 -24.67 34.42
C SER A 21 9.25 -26.09 34.62
N GLN A 22 9.89 -27.11 34.03
CA GLN A 22 10.62 -28.15 34.78
C GLN A 22 11.04 -29.38 33.93
N HIS A 23 12.33 -29.73 34.12
CA HIS A 23 13.00 -31.04 34.02
C HIS A 23 13.35 -31.64 32.64
N ILE A 24 14.65 -31.70 32.34
CA ILE A 24 15.49 -32.92 32.31
C ILE A 24 16.97 -32.52 32.48
N ALA A 25 17.72 -33.35 33.19
CA ALA A 25 19.07 -33.10 33.69
C ALA A 25 20.20 -33.67 32.80
N LEU A 26 21.37 -33.06 32.96
CA LEU A 26 22.73 -33.65 32.93
C LEU A 26 23.38 -34.04 31.58
N VAL A 27 24.21 -33.14 31.03
CA VAL A 27 25.59 -33.45 30.56
C VAL A 27 26.48 -32.24 30.86
N PHE A 28 27.38 -32.39 31.85
CA PHE A 28 28.50 -31.47 32.07
C PHE A 28 29.56 -31.77 31.00
N ALA A 29 29.50 -31.05 29.87
CA ALA A 29 30.66 -30.90 29.00
C ALA A 29 31.36 -29.59 29.39
N LEU A 30 32.62 -29.72 29.79
CA LEU A 30 33.56 -28.63 30.02
C LEU A 30 33.76 -27.89 28.69
N ALA A 31 32.85 -26.98 28.36
CA ALA A 31 33.06 -26.00 27.31
C ALA A 31 34.09 -25.01 27.82
N LEU A 32 35.33 -25.17 27.35
CA LEU A 32 36.26 -24.05 27.23
C LEU A 32 35.52 -23.00 26.40
N PHE A 33 34.92 -22.02 27.09
CA PHE A 33 34.61 -20.73 26.50
C PHE A 33 35.96 -20.15 26.09
N LEU A 34 36.40 -20.44 24.85
CA LEU A 34 37.09 -19.40 24.11
C LEU A 34 36.06 -18.28 24.04
N ASP A 35 36.25 -17.26 24.88
CA ASP A 35 35.83 -15.91 24.51
C ASP A 35 36.47 -15.67 23.16
N ALA A 36 35.72 -15.95 22.09
CA ALA A 36 35.98 -15.34 20.81
C ALA A 36 35.90 -13.85 21.12
N ALA A 37 37.07 -13.23 21.24
CA ALA A 37 37.19 -11.79 21.33
C ALA A 37 36.24 -11.24 20.26
N HIS A 38 35.16 -10.59 20.69
CA HIS A 38 34.26 -9.95 19.75
C HIS A 38 35.14 -8.93 19.03
N ALA A 39 35.45 -9.20 17.76
CA ALA A 39 36.15 -8.24 16.94
C ALA A 39 35.29 -6.98 16.94
N ASP A 40 35.90 -5.84 17.23
CA ASP A 40 35.20 -4.55 17.18
C ASP A 40 34.56 -4.38 15.80
N ALA A 41 33.33 -3.89 15.76
CA ALA A 41 32.59 -3.65 14.53
C ALA A 41 33.43 -2.82 13.55
N ALA A 42 33.80 -3.40 12.41
CA ALA A 42 34.59 -2.71 11.40
C ALA A 42 33.68 -2.03 10.35
N ASN A 43 34.18 -0.95 9.76
CA ASN A 43 33.61 -0.37 8.55
C ASN A 43 34.36 -0.92 7.34
N LEU A 44 33.68 -1.73 6.53
CA LEU A 44 34.27 -2.41 5.38
C LEU A 44 33.70 -1.84 4.09
N TYR A 45 34.60 -1.57 3.14
CA TYR A 45 34.27 -0.84 1.91
C TYR A 45 34.54 -1.72 0.70
N TRP A 46 33.62 -1.70 -0.25
CA TRP A 46 33.77 -2.39 -1.52
C TRP A 46 34.84 -1.72 -2.41
N THR A 47 35.63 -2.53 -3.09
CA THR A 47 36.78 -2.07 -3.92
C THR A 47 36.58 -2.25 -5.41
N THR A 48 35.64 -3.10 -5.84
CA THR A 48 35.46 -3.40 -7.28
C THR A 48 34.61 -2.32 -7.94
N GLU A 49 35.19 -1.66 -8.95
CA GLU A 49 34.58 -0.58 -9.72
C GLU A 49 33.93 -1.11 -11.01
N ALA A 50 32.75 -0.58 -11.34
CA ALA A 50 32.12 -0.78 -12.63
C ALA A 50 33.06 -0.44 -13.81
N PRO A 51 32.93 -1.11 -14.96
CA PRO A 51 31.90 -2.09 -15.31
C PRO A 51 32.16 -3.50 -14.76
N SER A 52 33.22 -3.70 -13.99
CA SER A 52 33.49 -4.99 -13.36
C SER A 52 32.56 -5.19 -12.17
N SER A 53 32.19 -6.44 -11.91
CA SER A 53 31.50 -6.86 -10.68
C SER A 53 32.28 -7.95 -9.98
N GLY A 54 31.98 -8.18 -8.71
CA GLY A 54 32.63 -9.20 -7.89
C GLY A 54 31.68 -9.84 -6.90
N ASN A 55 31.91 -11.11 -6.56
CA ASN A 55 31.08 -11.79 -5.57
C ASN A 55 31.35 -11.27 -4.15
N TRP A 56 30.28 -11.03 -3.38
CA TRP A 56 30.31 -10.57 -1.99
C TRP A 56 31.28 -11.34 -1.08
N THR A 57 31.32 -12.67 -1.24
CA THR A 57 32.07 -13.58 -0.38
C THR A 57 33.58 -13.56 -0.65
N ASN A 58 34.02 -12.92 -1.74
CA ASN A 58 35.44 -12.84 -2.07
C ASN A 58 36.10 -11.69 -1.30
N ASN A 59 36.97 -12.05 -0.34
CA ASN A 59 37.77 -11.11 0.46
C ASN A 59 38.50 -10.05 -0.38
N ALA A 60 38.92 -10.36 -1.61
CA ALA A 60 39.62 -9.41 -2.47
C ALA A 60 38.78 -8.20 -2.91
N ASN A 61 37.44 -8.32 -2.83
CA ASN A 61 36.51 -7.25 -3.20
C ASN A 61 36.24 -6.26 -2.05
N TRP A 62 36.82 -6.50 -0.88
CA TRP A 62 36.69 -5.66 0.31
C TRP A 62 38.03 -5.04 0.69
N ILE A 63 38.00 -3.82 1.20
CA ILE A 63 39.16 -3.27 1.93
C ILE A 63 39.27 -4.05 3.25
N GLY A 64 40.13 -5.07 3.27
CA GLY A 64 40.37 -5.93 4.42
C GLY A 64 39.86 -7.35 4.19
N VAL A 65 38.78 -7.71 4.86
CA VAL A 65 38.16 -9.04 4.84
C VAL A 65 36.68 -8.94 4.50
N GLN A 66 36.05 -10.06 4.15
CA GLN A 66 34.60 -10.15 4.01
C GLN A 66 33.89 -9.69 5.30
N PRO A 67 32.81 -8.89 5.18
CA PRO A 67 31.99 -8.51 6.32
C PRO A 67 31.42 -9.69 7.09
N THR A 68 31.36 -9.53 8.40
CA THR A 68 30.71 -10.44 9.35
C THR A 68 29.47 -9.77 9.95
N ALA A 69 28.69 -10.53 10.74
CA ALA A 69 27.51 -10.02 11.45
C ALA A 69 27.76 -8.82 12.38
N ALA A 70 29.01 -8.48 12.70
CA ALA A 70 29.38 -7.32 13.50
C ALA A 70 29.70 -6.06 12.66
N ASP A 71 30.01 -6.23 11.37
CA ASP A 71 30.60 -5.18 10.54
C ASP A 71 29.56 -4.38 9.77
N THR A 72 29.87 -3.13 9.45
CA THR A 72 29.10 -2.35 8.49
C THR A 72 29.74 -2.41 7.12
N ALA A 73 28.96 -2.82 6.12
CA ALA A 73 29.36 -2.95 4.74
C ALA A 73 28.87 -1.74 3.91
N TYR A 74 29.78 -1.13 3.14
CA TYR A 74 29.49 0.03 2.32
C TYR A 74 29.83 -0.21 0.85
N LEU A 75 28.88 0.09 -0.04
CA LEU A 75 29.06 0.12 -1.49
C LEU A 75 28.79 1.54 -2.01
N GLY A 76 29.63 2.01 -2.94
CA GLY A 76 29.51 3.38 -3.48
C GLY A 76 29.89 4.41 -2.43
N ALA A 77 31.11 4.30 -1.91
CA ALA A 77 31.56 5.06 -0.73
C ALA A 77 32.89 5.78 -0.99
N PRO A 78 33.03 6.57 -2.07
CA PRO A 78 34.29 7.17 -2.45
C PRO A 78 34.85 8.02 -1.32
N ASN A 79 36.17 7.96 -1.14
CA ASN A 79 36.89 8.83 -0.23
C ASN A 79 38.17 9.30 -0.93
N VAL A 80 38.33 10.61 -1.08
CA VAL A 80 39.51 11.21 -1.71
C VAL A 80 40.83 10.85 -1.01
N SER A 81 40.79 10.50 0.27
CA SER A 81 41.95 10.04 1.04
C SER A 81 42.18 8.53 0.96
N GLN A 82 41.23 7.76 0.45
CA GLN A 82 41.29 6.30 0.29
C GLN A 82 40.76 5.90 -1.10
N PRO A 83 41.58 6.06 -2.16
CA PRO A 83 41.14 5.88 -3.54
C PRO A 83 40.79 4.43 -3.90
N ALA A 84 41.05 3.47 -3.02
CA ALA A 84 40.68 2.07 -3.21
C ALA A 84 39.18 1.79 -3.06
N ARG A 85 38.38 2.78 -2.62
CA ARG A 85 36.93 2.63 -2.49
C ARG A 85 36.26 2.86 -3.82
N ALA A 86 35.40 1.92 -4.22
CA ALA A 86 34.66 2.05 -5.45
C ALA A 86 33.68 3.24 -5.39
N THR A 87 33.68 4.04 -6.45
CA THR A 87 32.72 5.10 -6.71
C THR A 87 31.44 4.50 -7.27
N ASN A 88 31.53 3.67 -8.31
CA ASN A 88 30.42 2.88 -8.86
C ASN A 88 30.64 1.40 -8.52
N ALA A 89 30.16 1.00 -7.35
CA ALA A 89 30.35 -0.33 -6.79
C ALA A 89 29.27 -1.30 -7.28
N ILE A 90 29.66 -2.44 -7.86
CA ILE A 90 28.74 -3.52 -8.21
C ILE A 90 29.17 -4.81 -7.50
N ALA A 91 28.33 -5.31 -6.59
CA ALA A 91 28.51 -6.61 -5.96
C ALA A 91 27.49 -7.63 -6.47
N GLU A 92 27.95 -8.86 -6.65
CA GLU A 92 27.13 -10.01 -7.00
C GLU A 92 26.93 -10.91 -5.77
N ILE A 93 25.74 -11.48 -5.63
CA ILE A 93 25.47 -12.54 -4.66
C ILE A 93 24.93 -13.74 -5.43
N THR A 94 25.75 -14.80 -5.48
CA THR A 94 25.46 -16.05 -6.21
C THR A 94 25.56 -17.29 -5.33
N GLU A 95 25.81 -17.12 -4.04
CA GLU A 95 25.99 -18.21 -3.07
C GLU A 95 25.57 -17.80 -1.65
N LEU A 96 25.62 -18.76 -0.73
CA LEU A 96 25.26 -18.53 0.67
C LEU A 96 26.39 -17.81 1.42
N GLY A 97 26.04 -17.12 2.51
CA GLY A 97 27.01 -16.58 3.47
C GLY A 97 27.36 -15.11 3.32
N ALA A 98 26.64 -14.33 2.50
CA ALA A 98 26.74 -12.88 2.57
C ALA A 98 26.05 -12.39 3.86
N ILE A 99 26.83 -11.79 4.77
CA ILE A 99 26.34 -11.30 6.06
C ILE A 99 27.04 -10.00 6.44
N CYS A 100 26.30 -9.09 7.08
CA CYS A 100 26.83 -7.89 7.71
C CYS A 100 25.90 -7.45 8.86
N ASN A 101 26.37 -6.57 9.75
CA ASN A 101 25.50 -5.89 10.72
C ASN A 101 24.59 -4.87 10.02
N ASN A 102 25.21 -3.89 9.34
CA ASN A 102 24.50 -2.92 8.52
C ASN A 102 25.04 -2.94 7.10
N LEU A 103 24.17 -2.69 6.12
CA LEU A 103 24.50 -2.53 4.71
C LEU A 103 24.10 -1.14 4.25
N SER A 104 24.97 -0.44 3.55
CA SER A 104 24.67 0.85 2.94
C SER A 104 25.07 0.89 1.47
N LEU A 105 24.09 1.17 0.60
CA LEU A 105 24.29 1.39 -0.84
C LEU A 105 24.21 2.89 -1.15
N GLY A 106 25.21 3.39 -1.89
CA GLY A 106 25.32 4.82 -2.19
C GLY A 106 25.59 5.63 -0.91
N SER A 107 26.61 5.21 -0.15
CA SER A 107 26.83 5.69 1.22
C SER A 107 27.61 7.00 1.31
N ALA A 108 28.09 7.55 0.19
CA ALA A 108 28.77 8.84 0.16
C ALA A 108 28.39 9.61 -1.11
N SER A 109 28.42 10.95 -1.03
CA SER A 109 28.13 11.81 -2.19
C SER A 109 29.02 11.46 -3.39
N GLY A 110 28.40 11.30 -4.55
CA GLY A 110 29.07 10.88 -5.78
C GLY A 110 29.35 9.38 -5.89
N GLY A 111 29.00 8.57 -4.90
CA GLY A 111 29.13 7.12 -4.94
C GLY A 111 27.82 6.40 -5.24
N GLU A 112 27.84 5.43 -6.14
CA GLU A 112 26.71 4.57 -6.48
C GLU A 112 26.99 3.15 -6.00
N GLY A 113 26.01 2.55 -5.33
CA GLY A 113 26.10 1.17 -4.85
C GLY A 113 25.03 0.29 -5.48
N THR A 114 25.45 -0.78 -6.15
CA THR A 114 24.56 -1.79 -6.73
C THR A 114 24.84 -3.17 -6.16
N ILE A 115 23.79 -3.89 -5.79
CA ILE A 115 23.84 -5.34 -5.54
C ILE A 115 22.96 -6.05 -6.56
N ASN A 116 23.51 -7.07 -7.20
CA ASN A 116 22.80 -8.04 -8.02
C ASN A 116 22.80 -9.40 -7.32
N MET A 117 21.63 -9.83 -6.86
CA MET A 117 21.46 -11.12 -6.20
C MET A 117 20.77 -12.10 -7.14
N GLN A 118 21.53 -13.06 -7.67
CA GLN A 118 21.01 -14.09 -8.58
C GLN A 118 20.44 -15.27 -7.80
N SER A 119 21.06 -15.62 -6.68
CA SER A 119 20.72 -16.75 -5.81
C SER A 119 21.36 -16.55 -4.43
N GLY A 120 21.37 -17.59 -3.59
CA GLY A 120 22.12 -17.55 -2.33
C GLY A 120 21.37 -16.87 -1.18
N SER A 121 22.13 -16.30 -0.24
CA SER A 121 21.58 -15.64 0.96
C SER A 121 22.35 -14.36 1.30
N LEU A 122 21.62 -13.29 1.61
CA LEU A 122 22.15 -12.07 2.22
C LEU A 122 21.45 -11.81 3.55
N GLN A 123 22.21 -11.57 4.61
CA GLN A 123 21.67 -11.13 5.90
C GLN A 123 22.29 -9.80 6.32
N ALA A 124 21.47 -8.77 6.47
CA ALA A 124 21.84 -7.56 7.20
C ALA A 124 21.16 -7.60 8.58
N VAL A 125 21.94 -7.84 9.63
CA VAL A 125 21.40 -8.15 10.97
C VAL A 125 20.54 -7.01 11.54
N ASN A 126 20.85 -5.77 11.18
CA ASN A 126 20.21 -4.59 11.75
C ASN A 126 19.59 -3.68 10.67
N TYR A 127 20.40 -3.01 9.84
CA TYR A 127 19.86 -2.12 8.81
C TYR A 127 20.38 -2.44 7.41
N MET A 128 19.52 -2.29 6.42
CA MET A 128 19.90 -2.12 5.02
C MET A 128 19.39 -0.76 4.53
N PHE A 129 20.32 0.11 4.15
CA PHE A 129 20.04 1.43 3.61
C PHE A 129 20.26 1.44 2.10
N ILE A 130 19.22 1.77 1.34
CA ILE A 130 19.32 1.99 -0.11
C ILE A 130 19.22 3.49 -0.39
N ALA A 131 20.28 3.99 -1.04
CA ALA A 131 20.55 5.39 -1.30
C ALA A 131 20.68 6.24 -0.02
N SER A 132 21.70 5.94 0.77
CA SER A 132 21.93 6.65 2.04
C SER A 132 22.36 8.11 1.86
N LEU A 133 23.14 8.43 0.81
CA LEU A 133 23.58 9.78 0.46
C LEU A 133 23.65 10.02 -1.06
N ALA A 134 23.77 8.95 -1.85
CA ALA A 134 23.87 8.95 -3.31
C ALA A 134 23.11 7.71 -3.84
N PRO A 135 22.95 7.53 -5.18
CA PRO A 135 22.10 6.46 -5.71
C PRO A 135 22.44 5.06 -5.17
N GLY A 136 21.41 4.27 -4.88
CA GLY A 136 21.53 2.89 -4.45
C GLY A 136 20.54 2.00 -5.18
N THR A 137 20.98 0.81 -5.58
CA THR A 137 20.12 -0.17 -6.27
C THR A 137 20.35 -1.57 -5.76
N PHE A 138 19.27 -2.27 -5.44
CA PHE A 138 19.29 -3.69 -5.12
C PHE A 138 18.42 -4.45 -6.13
N ASN A 139 19.01 -5.42 -6.84
CA ASN A 139 18.30 -6.26 -7.80
C ASN A 139 18.27 -7.70 -7.29
N GLN A 140 17.07 -8.22 -6.97
CA GLN A 140 16.86 -9.58 -6.51
C GLN A 140 16.19 -10.44 -7.59
N TYR A 141 16.98 -11.31 -8.22
CA TYR A 141 16.52 -12.29 -9.20
C TYR A 141 16.26 -13.67 -8.58
N GLY A 142 16.66 -13.89 -7.33
CA GLY A 142 16.47 -15.14 -6.59
C GLY A 142 17.04 -15.10 -5.17
N GLY A 143 17.09 -16.27 -4.52
CA GLY A 143 17.66 -16.44 -3.17
C GLY A 143 16.85 -15.78 -2.04
N THR A 144 17.45 -15.67 -0.85
CA THR A 144 16.81 -15.12 0.35
C THR A 144 17.57 -13.93 0.92
N VAL A 145 16.90 -12.80 1.04
CA VAL A 145 17.38 -11.63 1.78
C VAL A 145 16.68 -11.58 3.13
N THR A 146 17.45 -11.41 4.21
CA THR A 146 16.92 -11.22 5.56
C THR A 146 17.48 -9.94 6.14
N VAL A 147 16.61 -9.01 6.50
CA VAL A 147 16.99 -7.72 7.09
C VAL A 147 16.08 -7.45 8.29
N HIS A 148 16.58 -6.82 9.35
CA HIS A 148 15.68 -6.29 10.37
C HIS A 148 14.95 -5.06 9.81
N ASN A 149 15.66 -3.96 9.56
CA ASN A 149 15.08 -2.73 9.01
C ASN A 149 15.60 -2.42 7.60
N LEU A 150 14.68 -2.32 6.63
CA LEU A 150 14.97 -1.92 5.25
C LEU A 150 14.46 -0.51 4.98
N ASP A 151 15.42 0.41 4.87
CA ASP A 151 15.19 1.82 4.56
C ASP A 151 15.52 2.07 3.08
N ILE A 152 14.55 2.56 2.31
CA ILE A 152 14.76 2.87 0.89
C ILE A 152 14.42 4.35 0.64
N GLY A 153 15.37 5.11 0.08
CA GLY A 153 15.17 6.53 -0.18
C GLY A 153 15.50 7.40 1.03
N ARG A 154 16.61 7.09 1.72
CA ARG A 154 17.05 7.80 2.92
C ARG A 154 17.68 9.17 2.61
N ALA A 155 18.09 9.46 1.38
CA ALA A 155 18.64 10.77 1.00
C ALA A 155 17.67 11.58 0.15
N LEU A 156 17.57 12.89 0.43
CA LEU A 156 16.62 13.84 -0.17
C LEU A 156 16.60 13.88 -1.71
N VAL A 157 17.70 13.55 -2.39
CA VAL A 157 17.87 13.78 -3.84
C VAL A 157 18.38 12.57 -4.60
N SER A 158 18.49 11.42 -3.94
CA SER A 158 19.15 10.25 -4.50
C SER A 158 18.13 9.16 -4.80
N PRO A 159 18.03 8.67 -6.06
CA PRO A 159 17.15 7.58 -6.39
C PRO A 159 17.56 6.32 -5.62
N ALA A 160 16.59 5.69 -4.98
CA ALA A 160 16.73 4.42 -4.28
C ALA A 160 15.79 3.39 -4.92
N ALA A 161 16.34 2.26 -5.35
CA ALA A 161 15.54 1.21 -5.99
C ALA A 161 15.79 -0.16 -5.37
N TYR A 162 14.70 -0.87 -5.04
CA TYR A 162 14.72 -2.31 -4.82
C TYR A 162 13.86 -3.00 -5.88
N ASN A 163 14.49 -3.78 -6.75
CA ASN A 163 13.85 -4.50 -7.83
C ASN A 163 13.80 -5.99 -7.49
N MET A 164 12.60 -6.54 -7.30
CA MET A 164 12.39 -7.95 -6.97
C MET A 164 11.69 -8.67 -8.12
N VAL A 165 12.37 -9.67 -8.68
CA VAL A 165 11.84 -10.53 -9.75
C VAL A 165 11.46 -11.91 -9.21
N SER A 166 12.24 -12.43 -8.26
CA SER A 166 11.97 -13.71 -7.59
C SER A 166 12.72 -13.78 -6.26
N GLY A 167 12.62 -14.91 -5.55
CA GLY A 167 13.25 -15.14 -4.25
C GLY A 167 12.35 -14.77 -3.07
N GLN A 168 12.97 -14.64 -1.90
CA GLN A 168 12.32 -14.26 -0.66
C GLN A 168 13.00 -13.04 -0.05
N LEU A 169 12.21 -12.08 0.43
CA LEU A 169 12.67 -10.97 1.25
C LEU A 169 11.96 -11.05 2.59
N LEU A 170 12.70 -11.33 3.65
CA LEU A 170 12.20 -11.44 5.02
C LEU A 170 12.64 -10.21 5.80
N ILE A 171 11.70 -9.38 6.22
CA ILE A 171 11.97 -8.12 6.89
C ILE A 171 11.10 -7.89 8.11
N ASP A 172 11.67 -7.26 9.13
CA ASP A 172 10.89 -6.81 10.28
C ASP A 172 10.18 -5.50 9.93
N GLU A 173 10.92 -4.53 9.39
CA GLU A 173 10.40 -3.21 9.01
C GLU A 173 10.80 -2.84 7.58
N LEU A 174 9.82 -2.32 6.82
CA LEU A 174 10.00 -1.69 5.52
C LEU A 174 9.57 -0.24 5.59
N GLU A 175 10.51 0.67 5.40
CA GLU A 175 10.25 2.11 5.32
C GLU A 175 10.66 2.65 3.95
N LEU A 176 9.65 3.05 3.15
CA LEU A 176 9.89 3.61 1.82
C LEU A 176 9.78 5.12 1.82
N GLY A 177 10.75 5.76 1.17
CA GLY A 177 10.77 7.20 0.95
C GLY A 177 10.94 7.98 2.24
N ILE A 178 11.84 7.56 3.14
CA ILE A 178 12.07 8.21 4.44
C ILE A 178 12.32 9.71 4.26
N PHE A 179 13.49 10.13 3.80
CA PHE A 179 13.78 11.55 3.59
C PHE A 179 13.67 11.96 2.13
N GLY A 180 13.90 11.04 1.20
CA GLY A 180 13.77 11.26 -0.23
C GLY A 180 12.87 10.26 -0.90
N HIS A 181 13.27 9.82 -2.09
CA HIS A 181 12.44 9.03 -2.98
C HIS A 181 12.84 7.55 -2.91
N GLY A 182 11.95 6.72 -2.36
CA GLY A 182 12.12 5.28 -2.27
C GLY A 182 11.23 4.56 -3.28
N PHE A 183 11.81 3.66 -4.07
CA PHE A 183 11.09 2.91 -5.09
C PHE A 183 11.29 1.40 -4.92
N VAL A 184 10.19 0.66 -4.89
CA VAL A 184 10.18 -0.81 -4.94
C VAL A 184 9.40 -1.26 -6.18
N SER A 185 9.99 -2.18 -6.94
CA SER A 185 9.32 -2.87 -8.05
C SER A 185 9.37 -4.37 -7.82
N GLN A 186 8.24 -4.95 -7.39
CA GLN A 186 8.05 -6.38 -7.23
C GLN A 186 7.24 -6.95 -8.41
N SER A 187 7.85 -7.87 -9.15
CA SER A 187 7.22 -8.60 -10.27
C SER A 187 7.10 -10.10 -10.01
N GLY A 188 7.62 -10.58 -8.88
CA GLY A 188 7.54 -11.97 -8.45
C GLY A 188 8.13 -12.17 -7.06
N GLY A 189 8.31 -13.43 -6.66
CA GLY A 189 8.82 -13.80 -5.33
C GLY A 189 7.88 -13.46 -4.18
N SER A 190 8.37 -13.57 -2.94
CA SER A 190 7.61 -13.30 -1.72
C SER A 190 8.32 -12.32 -0.79
N VAL A 191 7.65 -11.25 -0.40
CA VAL A 191 8.07 -10.35 0.67
C VAL A 191 7.29 -10.73 1.93
N HIS A 192 7.97 -10.89 3.05
CA HIS A 192 7.36 -11.12 4.36
C HIS A 192 7.75 -9.95 5.26
N VAL A 193 6.77 -9.17 5.69
CA VAL A 193 6.95 -8.06 6.62
C VAL A 193 6.37 -8.42 7.98
N LYS A 194 7.13 -8.21 9.05
CA LYS A 194 6.73 -8.66 10.38
C LYS A 194 6.06 -7.58 11.21
N ASP A 195 6.70 -6.42 11.32
CA ASP A 195 6.37 -5.41 12.31
C ASP A 195 5.82 -4.14 11.64
N VAL A 196 6.50 -3.57 10.63
CA VAL A 196 6.06 -2.32 9.96
C VAL A 196 6.19 -2.40 8.44
N PHE A 197 5.11 -2.09 7.72
CA PHE A 197 5.13 -1.81 6.29
C PHE A 197 4.66 -0.37 6.05
N GLU A 198 5.59 0.52 5.75
CA GLU A 198 5.32 1.93 5.59
C GLU A 198 5.75 2.49 4.23
N ILE A 199 4.84 3.19 3.55
CA ILE A 199 5.09 3.86 2.28
C ILE A 199 4.97 5.36 2.50
N GLY A 200 6.07 6.10 2.32
CA GLY A 200 6.16 7.53 2.63
C GLY A 200 6.32 7.77 4.14
N ALA A 201 7.43 7.30 4.70
CA ALA A 201 7.55 7.06 6.15
C ALA A 201 7.79 8.30 7.03
N TYR A 202 8.09 9.48 6.48
CA TYR A 202 8.42 10.65 7.30
C TYR A 202 7.78 11.94 6.79
N SER A 203 7.69 12.91 7.70
CA SER A 203 6.95 14.16 7.51
C SER A 203 7.68 15.27 6.73
N ASP A 204 8.76 14.93 6.03
CA ASP A 204 9.50 15.91 5.22
C ASP A 204 8.83 16.13 3.86
N VAL A 205 8.88 17.36 3.34
CA VAL A 205 8.15 17.76 2.11
C VAL A 205 8.64 17.09 0.82
N SER A 206 9.77 16.39 0.88
CA SER A 206 10.37 15.65 -0.25
C SER A 206 10.32 14.13 -0.06
N SER A 207 9.70 13.65 1.02
CA SER A 207 9.51 12.23 1.27
C SER A 207 8.51 11.67 0.24
N ALA A 208 8.95 10.66 -0.51
CA ALA A 208 8.10 9.99 -1.50
C ALA A 208 8.38 8.49 -1.53
N GLY A 209 7.38 7.68 -1.19
CA GLY A 209 7.44 6.22 -1.29
C GLY A 209 6.60 5.73 -2.47
N THR A 210 7.15 4.84 -3.28
CA THR A 210 6.39 4.14 -4.32
C THR A 210 6.67 2.65 -4.27
N TYR A 211 5.61 1.86 -4.16
CA TYR A 211 5.65 0.42 -4.24
C TYR A 211 4.82 -0.06 -5.44
N ASN A 212 5.46 -0.74 -6.39
CA ASN A 212 4.81 -1.37 -7.53
C ASN A 212 4.78 -2.89 -7.36
N LEU A 213 3.59 -3.46 -7.17
CA LEU A 213 3.34 -4.89 -6.99
C LEU A 213 2.67 -5.47 -8.24
N THR A 214 3.46 -5.79 -9.27
CA THR A 214 3.00 -6.32 -10.56
C THR A 214 2.99 -7.86 -10.62
N GLY A 215 3.49 -8.52 -9.58
CA GLY A 215 3.48 -9.96 -9.41
C GLY A 215 4.05 -10.37 -8.05
N GLY A 216 3.95 -11.65 -7.69
CA GLY A 216 4.40 -12.15 -6.40
C GLY A 216 3.42 -11.89 -5.25
N SER A 217 3.91 -12.01 -4.01
CA SER A 217 3.10 -11.83 -2.81
C SER A 217 3.80 -10.98 -1.75
N VAL A 218 3.05 -10.17 -1.03
CA VAL A 218 3.44 -9.55 0.23
C VAL A 218 2.63 -10.22 1.35
N VAL A 219 3.32 -10.79 2.33
CA VAL A 219 2.74 -11.43 3.51
C VAL A 219 3.04 -10.56 4.74
N LEU A 220 2.00 -10.17 5.46
CA LEU A 220 2.11 -9.35 6.66
C LEU A 220 1.86 -10.21 7.89
N SER A 221 2.79 -10.16 8.85
CA SER A 221 2.65 -10.94 10.08
C SER A 221 1.61 -10.35 11.02
N ASN A 222 1.05 -11.19 11.88
CA ASN A 222 0.06 -10.77 12.86
C ASN A 222 0.56 -9.56 13.70
N GLY A 223 -0.19 -8.47 13.67
CA GLY A 223 0.16 -7.23 14.38
C GLY A 223 1.03 -6.25 13.60
N CYS A 224 1.37 -6.55 12.34
CA CYS A 224 2.06 -5.61 11.46
C CYS A 224 1.26 -4.31 11.27
N SER A 225 1.95 -3.18 11.31
CA SER A 225 1.37 -1.86 10.99
C SER A 225 1.55 -1.58 9.50
N PHE A 226 0.45 -1.46 8.74
CA PHE A 226 0.50 -1.11 7.32
C PHE A 226 -0.06 0.30 7.08
N VAL A 227 0.85 1.23 6.79
CA VAL A 227 0.53 2.66 6.66
C VAL A 227 1.06 3.24 5.35
N MET A 228 0.21 4.00 4.68
CA MET A 228 0.55 4.81 3.52
C MET A 228 0.56 6.28 3.91
N GLY A 229 1.75 6.73 4.30
CA GLY A 229 2.07 8.09 4.67
C GLY A 229 1.67 8.40 6.11
N VAL A 230 2.66 8.71 6.94
CA VAL A 230 2.45 9.33 8.25
C VAL A 230 2.59 10.85 8.14
N ASP A 231 1.77 11.61 8.86
CA ASP A 231 1.80 13.08 8.90
C ASP A 231 1.45 13.81 7.57
N LEU A 232 1.62 15.13 7.54
CA LEU A 232 0.94 16.01 6.57
C LEU A 232 1.59 16.05 5.16
N LYS A 233 2.71 15.38 4.92
CA LYS A 233 3.63 15.77 3.83
C LYS A 233 4.23 14.70 2.91
N PRO A 234 4.19 13.38 3.19
CA PRO A 234 4.77 12.42 2.26
C PRO A 234 3.84 12.13 1.08
N VAL A 235 4.42 11.88 -0.10
CA VAL A 235 3.74 11.23 -1.22
C VAL A 235 3.85 9.71 -1.04
N SER A 236 2.74 9.00 -1.07
CA SER A 236 2.69 7.55 -0.85
C SER A 236 1.88 6.87 -1.95
N VAL A 237 2.56 6.10 -2.79
CA VAL A 237 1.93 5.39 -3.92
C VAL A 237 2.11 3.89 -3.76
N LEU A 238 1.00 3.16 -3.74
CA LEU A 238 0.95 1.71 -3.84
C LEU A 238 0.19 1.34 -5.12
N ASN A 239 0.91 0.81 -6.09
CA ASN A 239 0.33 0.26 -7.30
C ASN A 239 0.25 -1.27 -7.14
N ILE A 240 -0.94 -1.84 -7.28
CA ILE A 240 -1.16 -3.28 -7.35
C ILE A 240 -1.57 -3.61 -8.78
N GLY A 241 -0.70 -4.31 -9.47
CA GLY A 241 -0.87 -4.68 -10.86
C GLY A 241 -0.65 -3.58 -11.88
N ASP A 242 -0.49 -4.03 -13.13
CA ASP A 242 -0.32 -3.22 -14.34
C ASP A 242 -1.07 -3.88 -15.51
N THR A 243 -0.78 -3.51 -16.76
CA THR A 243 -1.36 -4.16 -17.96
C THR A 243 -1.06 -5.67 -18.04
N ASN A 244 0.02 -6.18 -17.44
CA ASN A 244 0.57 -7.51 -17.65
C ASN A 244 0.29 -8.49 -16.50
N GLY A 245 0.22 -8.01 -15.25
CA GLY A 245 0.09 -8.86 -14.08
C GLY A 245 -0.33 -8.11 -12.82
N THR A 246 -0.55 -8.86 -11.75
CA THR A 246 -0.80 -8.35 -10.40
C THR A 246 -0.11 -9.24 -9.37
N GLY A 247 0.23 -8.68 -8.22
CA GLY A 247 0.52 -9.46 -7.01
C GLY A 247 -0.65 -9.51 -6.04
N THR A 248 -0.37 -10.06 -4.86
CA THR A 248 -1.32 -10.13 -3.73
C THR A 248 -0.70 -9.58 -2.45
N ILE A 249 -1.51 -8.97 -1.60
CA ILE A 249 -1.16 -8.64 -0.23
C ILE A 249 -2.06 -9.47 0.68
N VAL A 250 -1.47 -10.24 1.60
CA VAL A 250 -2.20 -11.12 2.51
C VAL A 250 -1.65 -10.99 3.92
N GLU A 251 -2.50 -11.21 4.92
CA GLU A 251 -2.05 -11.35 6.30
C GLU A 251 -1.83 -12.83 6.67
N GLU A 252 -0.91 -13.08 7.59
CA GLU A 252 -0.87 -14.34 8.32
C GLU A 252 -2.11 -14.48 9.21
N SER A 253 -2.56 -15.71 9.46
CA SER A 253 -3.70 -15.95 10.35
C SER A 253 -3.48 -15.30 11.72
N GLY A 254 -4.39 -14.41 12.15
CA GLY A 254 -4.18 -13.65 13.37
C GLY A 254 -5.26 -12.61 13.66
N ALA A 255 -4.88 -11.58 14.40
CA ALA A 255 -5.69 -10.37 14.48
C ALA A 255 -5.60 -9.65 13.13
N GLY A 256 -6.74 -9.21 12.61
CA GLY A 256 -6.78 -8.55 11.31
C GLY A 256 -5.91 -7.31 11.25
N ILE A 257 -5.18 -7.16 10.15
CA ILE A 257 -4.27 -6.04 9.90
C ILE A 257 -5.05 -4.91 9.23
N ALA A 258 -4.96 -3.72 9.81
CA ALA A 258 -5.54 -2.52 9.22
C ALA A 258 -4.62 -1.97 8.11
N LEU A 259 -5.23 -1.36 7.10
CA LEU A 259 -4.53 -0.54 6.12
C LEU A 259 -4.96 0.91 6.35
N GLU A 260 -3.99 1.77 6.65
CA GLU A 260 -4.20 3.21 6.82
C GLU A 260 -3.65 4.00 5.65
N LEU A 261 -4.53 4.66 4.90
CA LEU A 261 -4.17 5.75 3.99
C LEU A 261 -4.38 7.04 4.78
N GLY A 262 -3.29 7.60 5.33
CA GLY A 262 -3.39 8.76 6.23
C GLY A 262 -4.04 10.00 5.60
N TYR A 263 -4.29 11.05 6.38
CA TYR A 263 -4.83 12.33 5.87
C TYR A 263 -3.77 13.41 5.53
N SER A 264 -3.82 13.98 4.32
CA SER A 264 -3.02 15.16 3.91
C SER A 264 -3.81 15.94 2.88
N SER A 265 -4.04 17.23 3.11
CA SER A 265 -4.77 18.07 2.15
C SER A 265 -3.93 18.54 0.96
N THR A 266 -2.67 18.11 0.84
CA THR A 266 -1.73 18.67 -0.15
C THR A 266 -0.91 17.64 -0.90
N GLN A 267 -0.95 16.37 -0.48
CA GLN A 267 -0.05 15.34 -1.00
C GLN A 267 -0.81 14.08 -1.39
N GLU A 268 -0.29 13.43 -2.42
CA GLU A 268 -0.91 12.25 -3.02
C GLU A 268 -0.68 11.01 -2.14
N ARG A 269 -1.79 10.37 -1.77
CA ARG A 269 -1.82 9.03 -1.18
C ARG A 269 -2.67 8.15 -2.06
N LEU A 270 -2.02 7.38 -2.92
CA LEU A 270 -2.68 6.66 -3.99
C LEU A 270 -2.49 5.16 -3.80
N LEU A 271 -3.58 4.45 -3.54
CA LEU A 271 -3.69 3.02 -3.80
C LEU A 271 -4.37 2.84 -5.15
N ARG A 272 -3.66 2.30 -6.15
CA ARG A 272 -4.20 2.13 -7.51
C ARG A 272 -3.97 0.72 -8.07
N GLY A 273 -4.90 0.25 -8.87
CA GLY A 273 -4.70 -0.85 -9.82
C GLY A 273 -5.75 -1.94 -9.69
N TRP A 274 -5.36 -3.20 -9.77
CA TRP A 274 -6.22 -4.39 -9.68
C TRP A 274 -5.45 -5.52 -9.01
N GLY A 275 -6.15 -6.49 -8.41
CA GLY A 275 -5.56 -7.55 -7.60
C GLY A 275 -6.32 -7.74 -6.29
N THR A 276 -5.69 -8.42 -5.33
CA THR A 276 -6.30 -8.72 -4.04
C THR A 276 -5.46 -8.20 -2.88
N ILE A 277 -6.10 -7.44 -1.99
CA ILE A 277 -5.59 -7.11 -0.66
C ILE A 277 -6.45 -7.86 0.36
N ALA A 278 -6.01 -9.06 0.74
CA ALA A 278 -6.72 -9.96 1.63
C ALA A 278 -6.35 -9.72 3.10
N LEU A 279 -6.61 -8.51 3.60
CA LEU A 279 -6.45 -8.15 5.01
C LEU A 279 -7.82 -8.15 5.70
N THR A 280 -7.87 -8.49 6.99
CA THR A 280 -9.16 -8.61 7.72
C THR A 280 -9.37 -7.52 8.77
N GLY A 281 -8.41 -6.61 8.95
CA GLY A 281 -8.56 -5.43 9.80
C GLY A 281 -9.49 -4.39 9.18
N ASN A 282 -9.39 -3.14 9.62
CA ASN A 282 -10.20 -2.05 9.10
C ASN A 282 -9.45 -1.30 7.97
N LEU A 283 -10.16 -0.90 6.92
CA LEU A 283 -9.61 -0.04 5.87
C LEU A 283 -9.86 1.43 6.23
N GLN A 284 -8.82 2.14 6.63
CA GLN A 284 -8.89 3.57 6.92
C GLN A 284 -8.50 4.36 5.68
N ASN A 285 -9.46 5.00 5.04
CA ASN A 285 -9.21 5.74 3.81
C ASN A 285 -9.31 7.25 4.07
N SER A 286 -8.19 7.95 3.93
CA SER A 286 -8.14 9.41 3.80
C SER A 286 -7.30 9.84 2.60
N GLY A 287 -7.08 8.92 1.65
CA GLY A 287 -6.42 9.11 0.37
C GLY A 287 -7.29 8.65 -0.79
N ARG A 288 -6.67 8.41 -1.95
CA ARG A 288 -7.32 8.00 -3.19
C ARG A 288 -7.15 6.50 -3.39
N VAL A 289 -8.25 5.78 -3.44
CA VAL A 289 -8.29 4.34 -3.74
C VAL A 289 -8.94 4.15 -5.09
N GLU A 290 -8.22 3.56 -6.03
CA GLU A 290 -8.61 3.53 -7.44
C GLU A 290 -8.47 2.13 -8.05
N ALA A 291 -9.60 1.52 -8.39
CA ALA A 291 -9.61 0.33 -9.22
C ALA A 291 -9.33 0.74 -10.68
N ASP A 292 -8.17 0.38 -11.22
CA ASP A 292 -7.79 0.63 -12.61
C ASP A 292 -7.69 -0.70 -13.37
N GLY A 293 -8.59 -0.89 -14.34
CA GLY A 293 -8.62 -2.11 -15.15
C GLY A 293 -7.56 -2.15 -16.25
N TYR A 294 -6.83 -1.05 -16.47
CA TYR A 294 -5.85 -0.91 -17.55
C TYR A 294 -6.42 -1.29 -18.93
N GLY A 295 -7.69 -0.96 -19.18
CA GLY A 295 -8.39 -1.20 -20.44
C GLY A 295 -9.02 -2.59 -20.57
N THR A 296 -9.06 -3.37 -19.49
CA THR A 296 -9.76 -4.66 -19.43
C THR A 296 -10.52 -4.79 -18.12
N ASP A 297 -11.64 -5.53 -18.13
CA ASP A 297 -12.44 -5.77 -16.93
C ASP A 297 -11.60 -6.47 -15.84
N ARG A 298 -11.30 -5.75 -14.75
CA ARG A 298 -10.48 -6.25 -13.64
C ARG A 298 -10.93 -5.71 -12.29
N ASP A 299 -10.63 -6.49 -11.26
CA ASP A 299 -11.06 -6.24 -9.90
C ASP A 299 -9.89 -5.75 -9.04
N LEU A 300 -10.11 -4.67 -8.29
CA LEU A 300 -9.39 -4.40 -7.05
C LEU A 300 -10.25 -4.90 -5.90
N ASP A 301 -9.84 -6.02 -5.30
CA ASP A 301 -10.59 -6.70 -4.25
C ASP A 301 -10.10 -6.28 -2.86
N LEU A 302 -10.96 -5.51 -2.17
CA LEU A 302 -10.81 -5.08 -0.77
C LEU A 302 -11.94 -5.66 0.10
N SER A 303 -12.64 -6.70 -0.37
CA SER A 303 -13.85 -7.20 0.29
C SER A 303 -13.61 -7.93 1.61
N THR A 304 -12.37 -8.34 1.88
CA THR A 304 -12.00 -9.08 3.10
C THR A 304 -11.83 -8.20 4.33
N PHE A 305 -11.64 -6.88 4.15
CA PHE A 305 -11.55 -5.99 5.30
C PHE A 305 -12.86 -6.02 6.10
N SER A 306 -12.76 -5.85 7.41
CA SER A 306 -13.91 -5.85 8.32
C SER A 306 -14.84 -4.64 8.18
N GLY A 307 -14.36 -3.56 7.53
CA GLY A 307 -15.09 -2.32 7.35
C GLY A 307 -14.23 -1.23 6.74
N THR A 308 -14.84 -0.07 6.53
CA THR A 308 -14.17 1.16 6.08
C THR A 308 -14.43 2.30 7.05
N THR A 309 -13.43 3.11 7.35
CA THR A 309 -13.60 4.37 8.08
C THR A 309 -12.78 5.50 7.42
N GLY A 310 -13.20 6.74 7.61
CA GLY A 310 -12.37 7.93 7.32
C GLY A 310 -11.77 8.51 8.60
N LEU A 311 -10.61 9.15 8.49
CA LEU A 311 -9.91 9.77 9.63
C LEU A 311 -10.26 11.25 9.83
N SER A 312 -10.82 11.92 8.81
CA SER A 312 -11.12 13.36 8.87
C SER A 312 -11.95 13.83 7.68
N ASP A 313 -12.80 14.84 7.89
CA ASP A 313 -13.60 15.49 6.84
C ASP A 313 -12.76 15.83 5.60
N ASN A 314 -12.93 15.05 4.53
CA ASN A 314 -12.21 15.27 3.29
C ASN A 314 -13.00 16.20 2.36
N THR A 315 -12.44 17.37 2.03
CA THR A 315 -13.06 18.32 1.08
C THR A 315 -12.38 18.34 -0.29
N THR A 316 -11.42 17.45 -0.52
CA THR A 316 -10.58 17.39 -1.72
C THR A 316 -10.98 16.23 -2.63
N ASP A 317 -10.05 15.74 -3.45
CA ASP A 317 -10.24 14.72 -4.49
C ASP A 317 -9.95 13.29 -4.00
N HIS A 318 -9.96 13.04 -2.70
CA HIS A 318 -9.79 11.68 -2.18
C HIS A 318 -11.10 10.95 -1.92
N GLY A 319 -11.04 9.61 -2.00
CA GLY A 319 -12.20 8.75 -1.95
C GLY A 319 -12.02 7.47 -2.75
N TRP A 320 -13.11 7.00 -3.35
CA TRP A 320 -13.21 5.72 -4.03
C TRP A 320 -13.37 5.94 -5.54
N PHE A 321 -12.57 5.27 -6.34
CA PHE A 321 -12.55 5.45 -7.79
C PHE A 321 -12.51 4.10 -8.49
N ALA A 322 -13.08 4.08 -9.68
CA ALA A 322 -12.97 2.98 -10.61
C ALA A 322 -12.88 3.55 -12.03
N GLN A 323 -11.88 3.15 -12.80
CA GLN A 323 -11.62 3.66 -14.15
C GLN A 323 -11.07 2.58 -15.09
N ASN A 324 -11.12 2.85 -16.39
CA ASN A 324 -10.54 2.01 -17.45
C ASN A 324 -10.91 0.53 -17.31
N HIS A 325 -12.20 0.23 -17.22
CA HIS A 325 -12.75 -1.11 -16.94
C HIS A 325 -12.45 -1.68 -15.54
N GLY A 326 -12.02 -0.86 -14.59
CA GLY A 326 -11.79 -1.28 -13.20
C GLY A 326 -13.09 -1.48 -12.40
N ARG A 327 -13.04 -2.38 -11.42
CA ARG A 327 -14.10 -2.65 -10.45
C ARG A 327 -13.53 -2.73 -9.04
N LEU A 328 -14.06 -1.91 -8.13
CA LEU A 328 -13.65 -1.86 -6.73
C LEU A 328 -14.64 -2.64 -5.86
N LEU A 329 -14.20 -3.76 -5.28
CA LEU A 329 -15.01 -4.55 -4.35
C LEU A 329 -14.72 -4.09 -2.93
N LEU A 330 -15.74 -3.61 -2.23
CA LEU A 330 -15.59 -3.04 -0.89
C LEU A 330 -16.05 -4.01 0.21
N PRO A 331 -15.63 -3.75 1.46
CA PRO A 331 -16.06 -4.52 2.63
C PRO A 331 -17.56 -4.65 2.74
N SER A 332 -18.03 -5.87 3.01
CA SER A 332 -19.44 -6.13 3.32
C SER A 332 -19.71 -5.91 4.82
N PHE A 333 -20.91 -5.47 5.18
CA PHE A 333 -21.28 -5.32 6.58
C PHE A 333 -22.75 -5.67 6.85
N PRO A 334 -23.08 -6.14 8.07
CA PRO A 334 -24.45 -6.46 8.44
C PRO A 334 -25.28 -5.19 8.56
N VAL A 335 -26.47 -5.21 7.94
CA VAL A 335 -27.43 -4.11 8.03
C VAL A 335 -28.72 -4.52 8.73
N SER A 336 -29.35 -3.53 9.36
CA SER A 336 -30.62 -3.65 10.05
C SER A 336 -31.44 -2.37 9.91
N SER A 337 -32.76 -2.55 9.93
CA SER A 337 -33.73 -1.46 9.88
C SER A 337 -33.50 -0.42 11.00
N GLY A 338 -33.72 0.85 10.68
CA GLY A 338 -33.62 2.00 11.58
C GLY A 338 -32.22 2.61 11.67
N ASN A 339 -31.22 2.05 10.99
CA ASN A 339 -29.83 2.46 11.09
C ASN A 339 -29.31 3.14 9.81
N THR A 340 -28.27 3.95 9.99
CA THR A 340 -27.52 4.58 8.90
C THR A 340 -26.17 3.89 8.73
N TYR A 341 -25.77 3.65 7.49
CA TYR A 341 -24.54 2.99 7.12
C TYR A 341 -23.75 3.84 6.12
N TYR A 342 -22.45 3.60 6.06
CA TYR A 342 -21.51 4.38 5.27
C TYR A 342 -20.52 3.48 4.54
N TRP A 343 -20.17 3.83 3.31
CA TRP A 343 -18.87 3.48 2.72
C TRP A 343 -18.08 4.76 2.57
N GLY A 344 -17.01 4.89 3.36
CA GLY A 344 -16.28 6.14 3.55
C GLY A 344 -16.34 6.60 5.01
N GLU A 345 -16.92 7.77 5.29
CA GLU A 345 -16.82 8.43 6.59
C GLU A 345 -18.14 8.47 7.37
N GLU A 346 -18.09 8.25 8.69
CA GLU A 346 -19.26 8.19 9.57
C GLU A 346 -19.94 9.56 9.78
N ALA A 347 -19.19 10.65 9.64
CA ALA A 347 -19.70 12.02 9.82
C ALA A 347 -20.49 12.54 8.60
N GLY A 348 -20.45 11.83 7.48
CA GLY A 348 -21.11 12.18 6.22
C GLY A 348 -20.28 11.73 5.01
N PRO A 349 -20.89 11.64 3.82
CA PRO A 349 -20.15 11.28 2.62
C PRO A 349 -19.31 12.49 2.17
N PHE A 350 -18.09 12.63 2.68
CA PHE A 350 -17.16 13.70 2.29
C PHE A 350 -16.16 13.22 1.24
N LEU A 351 -15.76 11.95 1.31
CA LEU A 351 -14.94 11.30 0.28
C LEU A 351 -15.66 11.20 -1.07
N VAL A 352 -14.93 11.38 -2.16
CA VAL A 352 -15.45 11.19 -3.53
C VAL A 352 -15.99 9.76 -3.69
N ASN A 353 -17.16 9.67 -4.33
CA ASN A 353 -18.00 8.49 -4.50
C ASN A 353 -18.45 7.81 -3.20
N SER A 354 -18.25 8.38 -2.01
CA SER A 354 -18.76 7.77 -0.77
C SER A 354 -20.29 7.71 -0.72
N LEU A 355 -20.79 6.68 -0.03
CA LEU A 355 -22.21 6.43 0.18
C LEU A 355 -22.60 6.66 1.63
N LYS A 356 -23.76 7.27 1.84
CA LYS A 356 -24.53 7.20 3.09
C LYS A 356 -25.89 6.59 2.78
N MET A 357 -26.31 5.62 3.58
CA MET A 357 -27.55 4.87 3.37
C MET A 357 -28.34 4.79 4.66
N LEU A 358 -29.60 5.21 4.64
CA LEU A 358 -30.54 5.03 5.74
C LEU A 358 -31.52 3.91 5.38
N PHE A 359 -31.55 2.82 6.15
CA PHE A 359 -32.53 1.75 5.97
C PHE A 359 -33.69 1.93 6.94
N THR A 360 -34.90 2.15 6.45
CA THR A 360 -36.13 2.21 7.25
C THR A 360 -36.83 0.86 7.38
N ALA A 361 -36.40 -0.13 6.60
CA ALA A 361 -36.84 -1.52 6.65
C ALA A 361 -35.73 -2.45 6.10
N GLY A 362 -35.83 -3.74 6.41
CA GLY A 362 -34.93 -4.78 5.90
C GLY A 362 -33.77 -5.14 6.81
N SER A 363 -33.11 -6.25 6.48
CA SER A 363 -31.86 -6.71 7.08
C SER A 363 -31.12 -7.63 6.10
N GLY A 364 -29.82 -7.81 6.34
CA GLY A 364 -28.97 -8.65 5.49
C GLY A 364 -27.49 -8.33 5.67
N ILE A 365 -26.65 -8.83 4.76
CA ILE A 365 -25.25 -8.45 4.64
C ILE A 365 -25.17 -7.62 3.36
N LEU A 366 -24.95 -6.32 3.51
CA LEU A 366 -24.88 -5.42 2.37
C LEU A 366 -23.51 -5.57 1.71
N THR A 367 -23.50 -5.83 0.42
CA THR A 367 -22.29 -5.79 -0.43
C THR A 367 -22.34 -4.56 -1.33
N GLY A 368 -21.17 -3.98 -1.59
CA GLY A 368 -21.04 -2.75 -2.37
C GLY A 368 -19.86 -2.86 -3.33
N VAL A 369 -20.11 -2.51 -4.57
CA VAL A 369 -19.11 -2.53 -5.64
C VAL A 369 -19.21 -1.24 -6.44
N LEU A 370 -18.08 -0.57 -6.64
CA LEU A 370 -17.97 0.61 -7.50
C LEU A 370 -17.37 0.19 -8.84
N TYR A 371 -18.01 0.59 -9.93
CA TYR A 371 -17.61 0.25 -11.29
C TYR A 371 -17.12 1.49 -12.04
N ALA A 372 -16.10 1.29 -12.87
CA ALA A 372 -15.80 2.21 -13.96
C ALA A 372 -17.00 2.25 -14.92
N ALA A 373 -17.35 3.43 -15.42
CA ALA A 373 -18.51 3.60 -16.30
C ALA A 373 -18.42 2.79 -17.60
N ASP A 374 -17.21 2.41 -18.02
CA ASP A 374 -16.90 1.61 -19.21
C ASP A 374 -16.76 0.10 -18.94
N HIS A 375 -16.89 -0.37 -17.69
CA HIS A 375 -16.79 -1.79 -17.37
C HIS A 375 -17.94 -2.59 -18.00
N ALA A 376 -17.67 -3.78 -18.55
CA ALA A 376 -18.68 -4.53 -19.33
C ALA A 376 -19.89 -5.06 -18.53
N LEU A 377 -19.84 -5.03 -17.19
CA LEU A 377 -20.97 -5.39 -16.33
C LEU A 377 -21.91 -4.20 -16.05
N VAL A 378 -21.49 -2.98 -16.35
CA VAL A 378 -22.35 -1.80 -16.22
C VAL A 378 -23.43 -1.87 -17.31
N PRO A 379 -24.72 -1.80 -16.95
CA PRO A 379 -25.78 -1.78 -17.93
C PRO A 379 -25.63 -0.57 -18.88
N PRO A 380 -25.79 -0.76 -20.20
CA PRO A 380 -25.61 0.32 -21.16
C PRO A 380 -26.69 1.39 -21.00
N GLY A 381 -26.51 2.53 -21.68
CA GLY A 381 -27.54 3.57 -21.77
C GLY A 381 -27.52 4.58 -20.64
N ILE A 382 -26.35 4.82 -20.04
CA ILE A 382 -26.13 5.91 -19.08
C ILE A 382 -24.77 6.57 -19.31
N VAL A 383 -24.69 7.88 -19.10
CA VAL A 383 -23.44 8.63 -19.00
C VAL A 383 -23.30 9.03 -17.54
N SER A 384 -22.32 8.46 -16.84
CA SER A 384 -22.20 8.55 -15.38
C SER A 384 -20.78 8.88 -14.92
N ALA A 385 -20.68 9.61 -13.81
CA ALA A 385 -19.43 9.81 -13.09
C ALA A 385 -19.14 8.73 -12.03
N GLY A 386 -20.13 7.90 -11.71
CA GLY A 386 -19.96 6.77 -10.80
C GLY A 386 -21.13 5.79 -10.90
N VAL A 387 -20.82 4.50 -10.87
CA VAL A 387 -21.81 3.42 -10.92
C VAL A 387 -21.56 2.45 -9.78
N TRP A 388 -22.54 2.33 -8.89
CA TRP A 388 -22.55 1.40 -7.77
C TRP A 388 -23.40 0.18 -8.09
N SER A 389 -23.00 -0.99 -7.60
CA SER A 389 -23.90 -2.14 -7.43
C SER A 389 -24.02 -2.44 -5.95
N LEU A 390 -25.25 -2.48 -5.46
CA LEU A 390 -25.58 -2.80 -4.07
C LEU A 390 -26.41 -4.07 -4.04
N ASP A 391 -26.13 -4.99 -3.12
CA ASP A 391 -26.89 -6.25 -2.99
C ASP A 391 -26.87 -6.80 -1.55
N GLY A 392 -27.63 -7.88 -1.31
CA GLY A 392 -27.58 -8.67 -0.07
C GLY A 392 -28.54 -8.21 1.03
N VAL A 393 -29.38 -7.21 0.77
CA VAL A 393 -30.37 -6.67 1.73
C VAL A 393 -31.80 -6.85 1.22
N SER A 394 -32.60 -7.61 1.96
CA SER A 394 -34.00 -7.85 1.62
C SER A 394 -34.92 -6.75 2.18
N GLY A 395 -35.96 -6.35 1.41
CA GLY A 395 -37.02 -5.46 1.88
C GLY A 395 -36.58 -4.04 2.25
N SER A 396 -35.55 -3.51 1.58
CA SER A 396 -34.93 -2.24 1.91
C SER A 396 -35.75 -1.04 1.43
N ALA A 397 -36.47 -0.40 2.35
CA ALA A 397 -36.91 0.99 2.17
C ALA A 397 -35.91 1.96 2.78
N GLY A 398 -35.71 3.15 2.20
CA GLY A 398 -34.68 4.05 2.73
C GLY A 398 -34.29 5.25 1.87
N HIS A 399 -33.19 5.91 2.26
CA HIS A 399 -32.61 7.07 1.56
C HIS A 399 -31.13 6.86 1.27
N LEU A 400 -30.68 7.32 0.11
CA LEU A 400 -29.31 7.19 -0.37
C LEU A 400 -28.74 8.58 -0.61
N TRP A 401 -27.51 8.81 -0.14
CA TRP A 401 -26.72 9.98 -0.47
C TRP A 401 -25.40 9.53 -1.07
N VAL A 402 -25.01 10.19 -2.16
CA VAL A 402 -23.73 9.97 -2.84
C VAL A 402 -22.99 11.29 -2.88
N ARG A 403 -21.72 11.29 -2.49
CA ARG A 403 -20.79 12.38 -2.85
C ARG A 403 -20.23 12.05 -4.23
N TYR A 404 -20.66 12.77 -5.27
CA TYR A 404 -20.28 12.42 -6.65
C TYR A 404 -18.88 12.93 -7.00
N ASP A 405 -18.25 12.40 -8.04
CA ASP A 405 -16.98 12.89 -8.57
C ASP A 405 -17.19 14.06 -9.55
N ASP A 406 -17.01 15.29 -9.07
CA ASP A 406 -17.17 16.49 -9.88
C ASP A 406 -16.09 16.66 -10.95
N ALA A 407 -14.89 16.11 -10.75
CA ALA A 407 -13.84 16.10 -11.76
C ALA A 407 -14.18 15.15 -12.92
N ALA A 408 -14.71 13.95 -12.61
CA ALA A 408 -15.20 13.02 -13.62
C ALA A 408 -16.38 13.60 -14.41
N LEU A 409 -17.30 14.31 -13.74
CA LEU A 409 -18.40 15.01 -14.41
C LEU A 409 -17.92 16.07 -15.39
N ALA A 410 -16.95 16.90 -14.98
CA ALA A 410 -16.34 17.89 -15.86
C ALA A 410 -15.65 17.22 -17.06
N ALA A 411 -14.94 16.10 -16.85
CA ALA A 411 -14.26 15.35 -17.90
C ALA A 411 -15.22 14.79 -18.96
N ILE A 412 -16.45 14.41 -18.58
CA ILE A 412 -17.49 13.92 -19.51
C ILE A 412 -18.46 15.02 -19.98
N GLY A 413 -18.20 16.29 -19.63
CA GLY A 413 -19.01 17.45 -20.03
C GLY A 413 -20.46 17.40 -19.51
N LEU A 414 -20.63 16.99 -18.25
CA LEU A 414 -21.93 16.93 -17.59
C LEU A 414 -22.03 18.00 -16.51
N ASP A 415 -23.00 18.91 -16.68
CA ASP A 415 -23.26 19.98 -15.72
C ASP A 415 -23.94 19.43 -14.46
N GLU A 416 -23.61 19.96 -13.29
CA GLU A 416 -24.20 19.51 -12.02
C GLU A 416 -25.71 19.71 -11.95
N GLU A 417 -26.26 20.67 -12.70
CA GLU A 417 -27.71 20.91 -12.81
C GLU A 417 -28.44 19.80 -13.57
N ASP A 418 -27.74 19.07 -14.43
CA ASP A 418 -28.26 17.93 -15.20
C ASP A 418 -28.17 16.61 -14.42
N LEU A 419 -27.57 16.61 -13.22
CA LEU A 419 -27.35 15.40 -12.44
C LEU A 419 -28.63 14.78 -11.92
N LYS A 420 -28.75 13.48 -12.15
CA LYS A 420 -29.80 12.62 -11.62
C LYS A 420 -29.20 11.38 -10.97
N LEU A 421 -30.00 10.77 -10.12
CA LEU A 421 -29.70 9.46 -9.53
C LEU A 421 -30.56 8.43 -10.27
N TRP A 422 -29.95 7.36 -10.76
CA TRP A 422 -30.63 6.34 -11.56
C TRP A 422 -30.52 4.97 -10.91
N GLN A 423 -31.52 4.13 -11.07
CA GLN A 423 -31.47 2.71 -10.72
C GLN A 423 -31.78 1.84 -11.94
N TYR A 424 -30.97 0.80 -12.17
CA TYR A 424 -31.26 -0.18 -13.20
C TYR A 424 -32.24 -1.23 -12.68
N ASN A 425 -33.41 -1.36 -13.31
CA ASN A 425 -34.46 -2.28 -12.88
C ASN A 425 -34.35 -3.69 -13.51
N GLY A 426 -33.23 -4.01 -14.15
CA GLY A 426 -33.02 -5.23 -14.94
C GLY A 426 -33.25 -5.05 -16.44
N THR A 427 -33.94 -3.99 -16.87
CA THR A 427 -34.24 -3.71 -18.28
C THR A 427 -33.84 -2.30 -18.74
N GLN A 428 -33.97 -1.30 -17.86
CA GLN A 428 -33.66 0.09 -18.16
C GLN A 428 -33.25 0.85 -16.90
N TRP A 429 -32.60 1.98 -17.11
CA TRP A 429 -32.35 2.98 -16.07
C TRP A 429 -33.62 3.75 -15.78
N VAL A 430 -33.98 3.84 -14.50
CA VAL A 430 -35.14 4.59 -14.00
C VAL A 430 -34.63 5.68 -13.07
N GLU A 431 -35.05 6.92 -13.32
CA GLU A 431 -34.71 8.06 -12.45
C GLU A 431 -35.28 7.82 -11.04
N LEU A 432 -34.43 7.96 -10.05
CA LEU A 432 -34.82 8.07 -8.65
C LEU A 432 -35.05 9.56 -8.34
N ALA A 433 -36.16 9.87 -7.66
CA ALA A 433 -36.42 11.22 -7.19
C ALA A 433 -35.25 11.69 -6.32
N ALA A 434 -34.51 12.69 -6.81
CA ALA A 434 -33.27 13.12 -6.20
C ALA A 434 -33.15 14.65 -6.08
N THR A 435 -32.38 15.08 -5.07
CA THR A 435 -31.98 16.48 -4.85
C THR A 435 -30.48 16.57 -4.95
N VAL A 436 -29.99 17.47 -5.81
CA VAL A 436 -28.56 17.77 -5.96
C VAL A 436 -28.21 18.96 -5.08
N ASP A 437 -27.11 18.86 -4.36
CA ASP A 437 -26.46 19.94 -3.62
C ASP A 437 -25.05 20.16 -4.20
N PRO A 438 -24.90 21.10 -5.16
CA PRO A 438 -23.62 21.51 -5.72
C PRO A 438 -22.60 22.04 -4.71
N GLY A 439 -23.07 22.59 -3.58
CA GLY A 439 -22.20 23.19 -2.57
C GLY A 439 -21.42 22.16 -1.77
N THR A 440 -22.05 21.01 -1.50
CA THR A 440 -21.41 19.85 -0.84
C THR A 440 -21.07 18.72 -1.81
N LYS A 441 -21.37 18.91 -3.10
CA LYS A 441 -21.21 17.95 -4.18
C LYS A 441 -21.91 16.62 -3.91
N ARG A 442 -23.12 16.70 -3.35
CA ARG A 442 -23.92 15.55 -2.97
C ARG A 442 -25.17 15.44 -3.82
N ILE A 443 -25.61 14.21 -4.05
CA ILE A 443 -26.94 13.92 -4.58
C ILE A 443 -27.64 12.95 -3.64
N ALA A 444 -28.89 13.24 -3.31
CA ALA A 444 -29.69 12.46 -2.37
C ALA A 444 -30.96 11.96 -3.05
N GLY A 445 -31.31 10.69 -2.89
CA GLY A 445 -32.55 10.13 -3.42
C GLY A 445 -33.30 9.24 -2.43
N GLY A 446 -34.60 9.06 -2.66
CA GLY A 446 -35.48 8.21 -1.85
C GLY A 446 -36.88 8.81 -1.63
N PRO A 447 -37.80 8.06 -0.99
CA PRO A 447 -37.60 6.70 -0.50
C PRO A 447 -37.53 5.67 -1.64
N TYR A 448 -36.56 4.76 -1.61
CA TYR A 448 -36.54 3.58 -2.49
C TYR A 448 -37.32 2.42 -1.86
N SER A 449 -37.80 1.48 -2.67
CA SER A 449 -38.40 0.21 -2.21
C SER A 449 -37.41 -0.96 -2.23
N SER A 450 -36.27 -0.79 -2.90
CA SER A 450 -35.15 -1.71 -2.92
C SER A 450 -33.89 -0.95 -3.35
N LEU A 451 -32.77 -1.19 -2.68
CA LEU A 451 -31.44 -0.76 -3.14
C LEU A 451 -30.72 -1.78 -4.01
N ALA A 452 -31.27 -2.99 -4.18
CA ALA A 452 -30.60 -4.03 -4.93
C ALA A 452 -30.42 -3.63 -6.41
N GLY A 453 -29.23 -3.90 -6.96
CA GLY A 453 -28.88 -3.65 -8.35
C GLY A 453 -27.96 -2.45 -8.55
N PHE A 454 -27.90 -1.97 -9.80
CA PHE A 454 -27.05 -0.86 -10.18
C PHE A 454 -27.69 0.50 -9.87
N ILE A 455 -26.90 1.40 -9.29
CA ILE A 455 -27.22 2.79 -9.04
C ILE A 455 -26.16 3.66 -9.72
N ALA A 456 -26.57 4.70 -10.43
CA ALA A 456 -25.63 5.58 -11.12
C ALA A 456 -25.92 7.05 -10.84
N VAL A 457 -24.86 7.85 -10.76
CA VAL A 457 -24.93 9.31 -10.73
C VAL A 457 -24.54 9.84 -12.11
N GLY A 458 -25.49 10.47 -12.79
CA GLY A 458 -25.29 10.89 -14.17
C GLY A 458 -26.57 11.30 -14.88
N ARG A 459 -26.59 11.14 -16.20
CA ARG A 459 -27.75 11.43 -17.06
C ARG A 459 -28.02 10.29 -18.03
N GLU A 460 -29.29 10.16 -18.43
CA GLU A 460 -29.63 9.38 -19.62
C GLU A 460 -28.93 10.00 -20.84
N PRO A 461 -28.34 9.20 -21.75
CA PRO A 461 -27.76 9.71 -22.98
C PRO A 461 -28.83 10.55 -23.66
N ARG A 462 -28.51 11.80 -24.00
CA ARG A 462 -29.40 12.59 -24.86
C ARG A 462 -29.59 11.74 -26.10
N GLY A 463 -30.78 11.16 -26.25
CA GLY A 463 -31.10 10.38 -27.43
C GLY A 463 -30.68 11.23 -28.60
N THR A 464 -29.78 10.72 -29.43
CA THR A 464 -29.72 11.23 -30.79
C THR A 464 -31.12 10.94 -31.29
N MET A 465 -31.99 11.95 -31.24
CA MET A 465 -33.28 11.90 -31.90
C MET A 465 -32.89 11.76 -33.36
N ILE A 466 -32.71 10.50 -33.80
CA ILE A 466 -32.68 10.15 -35.20
C ILE A 466 -34.07 10.56 -35.65
N THR A 467 -34.16 11.79 -36.15
CA THR A 467 -35.33 12.27 -36.85
C THR A 467 -35.35 11.40 -38.10
N ILE A 468 -36.11 10.31 -38.06
CA ILE A 468 -36.43 9.56 -39.26
C ILE A 468 -37.29 10.52 -40.08
N GLN A 469 -36.68 11.17 -41.07
CA GLN A 469 -37.40 11.92 -42.09
C GLN A 469 -38.03 10.96 -43.10
#